data_AF-A0A1F6EMV3-F1
#
_entry.id   AF-A0A1F6EMV3-F1
#
_cell.length_a   1.000
_cell.length_b   1.000
_cell.length_c   1.000
_cell.angle_alpha   90.00
_cell.angle_beta   90.00
_cell.angle_gamma   90.00
#
_symmetry.space_group_name_H-M   'P 1'
#
loop_
_entity.id
_entity.type
_entity.pdbx_description
1 polymer ?
#
loop_
_entity_poly.entity_id
_entity_poly.type
_entity_poly.pdbx_seq_one_letter_code
_entity_poly.pdbx_strand_id
1 'polypeptide(L)'
;MEEFDMVCPYSELDLMIARLGMDFGQEKYSEEKFEKVNKEIHAVFPMPNDTATVNKHIAAENGISVEALLNSPNYSILVSDLKKRIVLATIQKLRDEFELDDKEAWALLLTISKQLG
;
A
#
# COMPACT_ATOMS: atom_id res chain seq x y z
N MET A 1 -13.64 -12.36 -6.25
CA MET A 1 -12.54 -11.61 -5.63
C MET A 1 -11.46 -11.55 -6.69
N GLU A 2 -11.21 -10.39 -7.30
CA GLU A 2 -10.01 -10.23 -8.11
C GLU A 2 -8.83 -10.30 -7.13
N GLU A 3 -8.02 -11.36 -7.26
CA GLU A 3 -6.78 -11.48 -6.50
C GLU A 3 -5.92 -10.27 -6.85
N PHE A 4 -5.69 -9.45 -5.84
CA PHE A 4 -4.75 -8.37 -5.91
C PHE A 4 -3.39 -9.02 -6.05
N ASP A 5 -2.86 -9.07 -7.27
CA ASP A 5 -1.51 -9.57 -7.53
C ASP A 5 -0.51 -8.50 -7.02
N MET A 6 -0.48 -8.37 -5.70
CA MET A 6 0.48 -7.58 -4.96
C MET A 6 1.82 -8.23 -5.26
N VAL A 7 2.67 -7.56 -6.02
CA VAL A 7 4.01 -8.07 -6.29
C VAL A 7 4.86 -7.87 -5.04
N CYS A 8 4.53 -8.61 -3.99
CA CYS A 8 5.42 -8.83 -2.86
C CYS A 8 6.60 -9.66 -3.40
N PRO A 9 7.83 -9.15 -3.34
CA PRO A 9 8.98 -9.86 -3.91
C PRO A 9 9.45 -11.04 -3.04
N TYR A 10 8.83 -11.23 -1.88
CA TYR A 10 9.21 -12.23 -0.88
C TYR A 10 8.20 -13.37 -0.82
N SER A 11 8.70 -14.58 -0.59
CA SER A 11 7.87 -15.76 -0.35
C SER A 11 7.14 -15.65 1.00
N GLU A 12 6.04 -16.38 1.17
CA GLU A 12 5.34 -16.43 2.46
C GLU A 12 6.27 -16.88 3.60
N LEU A 13 7.16 -17.85 3.33
CA LEU A 13 8.12 -18.33 4.33
C LEU A 13 9.12 -17.23 4.74
N ASP A 14 9.64 -16.46 3.79
CA ASP A 14 10.54 -15.32 4.08
C ASP A 14 9.88 -14.32 5.01
N LEU A 15 8.61 -14.01 4.75
CA LEU A 15 7.83 -13.06 5.52
C LEU A 15 7.51 -13.61 6.90
N MET A 16 7.18 -14.89 7.02
CA MET A 16 6.99 -15.54 8.33
C MET A 16 8.26 -15.47 9.18
N ILE A 17 9.44 -15.73 8.58
CA ILE A 17 10.72 -15.65 9.28
C ILE A 17 11.02 -14.22 9.72
N ALA A 18 10.81 -13.23 8.85
CA ALA A 18 10.99 -11.82 9.20
C ALA A 18 10.12 -11.42 10.41
N ARG A 19 8.87 -11.88 10.45
CA ARG A 19 7.94 -11.62 11.56
C ARG A 19 8.39 -12.21 12.89
N LEU A 20 9.13 -13.32 12.90
CA LEU A 20 9.62 -13.90 14.17
C LEU A 20 10.60 -12.97 14.90
N GLY A 21 11.30 -12.10 14.16
CA GLY A 21 12.18 -11.08 14.73
C GLY A 21 11.45 -9.82 15.22
N MET A 22 10.16 -9.69 14.88
CA MET A 22 9.36 -8.51 15.21
C MET A 22 8.61 -8.71 16.54
N ASP A 23 9.03 -7.98 17.57
CA ASP A 23 8.32 -7.96 18.85
C ASP A 23 7.21 -6.91 18.86
N PHE A 24 6.01 -7.30 18.42
CA PHE A 24 4.81 -6.45 18.34
C PHE A 24 4.28 -5.95 19.70
N GLY A 25 4.82 -6.43 20.82
CA GLY A 25 4.48 -5.94 22.16
C GLY A 25 5.21 -4.66 22.57
N GLN A 26 6.14 -4.17 21.75
CA GLN A 26 6.94 -2.99 22.05
C GLN A 26 6.25 -1.69 21.64
N GLU A 27 6.56 -0.61 22.35
CA GLU A 27 6.15 0.78 22.02
C GLU A 27 6.52 1.17 20.57
N LYS A 28 7.56 0.55 20.01
CA LYS A 28 7.95 0.70 18.61
C LYS A 28 6.79 0.47 17.65
N TYR A 29 5.85 -0.42 17.94
CA TYR A 29 4.68 -0.76 17.12
C TYR A 29 3.37 -0.20 17.69
N SER A 30 3.38 1.05 18.18
CA SER A 30 2.19 1.70 18.72
C SER A 30 1.16 2.04 17.65
N GLU A 31 -0.13 2.06 18.04
CA GLU A 31 -1.24 2.50 17.20
C GLU A 31 -1.03 3.92 16.63
N GLU A 32 -0.45 4.82 17.43
CA GLU A 32 -0.14 6.19 17.00
C GLU A 32 0.78 6.23 15.78
N LYS A 33 1.82 5.39 15.74
CA LYS A 33 2.73 5.32 14.59
C LYS A 33 2.06 4.74 13.36
N PHE A 34 1.21 3.73 13.52
CA PHE A 34 0.41 3.20 12.41
C PHE A 34 -0.54 4.26 11.85
N GLU A 35 -1.21 5.00 12.72
CA GLU A 35 -2.13 6.06 12.31
C GLU A 35 -1.39 7.23 11.64
N LYS A 36 -0.16 7.52 12.06
CA LYS A 36 0.71 8.48 11.37
C LYS A 36 1.02 8.02 9.94
N VAL A 37 1.49 6.78 9.76
CA VAL A 37 1.75 6.23 8.41
C VAL A 37 0.48 6.27 7.56
N ASN A 38 -0.66 5.87 8.14
CA ASN A 38 -1.95 5.89 7.46
C ASN A 38 -2.33 7.30 6.97
N LYS A 39 -2.23 8.31 7.85
CA LYS A 39 -2.49 9.72 7.50
C LYS A 39 -1.55 10.23 6.42
N GLU A 40 -0.26 9.90 6.49
CA GLU A 40 0.72 10.34 5.50
C GLU A 40 0.46 9.73 4.12
N ILE A 41 0.07 8.46 4.06
CA ILE A 41 -0.31 7.82 2.78
C ILE A 41 -1.59 8.42 2.23
N HIS A 42 -2.61 8.65 3.06
CA HIS A 42 -3.87 9.28 2.65
C HIS A 42 -3.75 10.76 2.26
N ALA A 43 -2.70 11.45 2.72
CA ALA A 43 -2.42 12.81 2.28
C ALA A 43 -1.92 12.88 0.83
N VAL A 44 -1.32 11.80 0.32
CA VAL A 44 -0.72 11.75 -1.02
C VAL A 44 -1.61 11.00 -2.00
N PHE A 45 -2.20 9.89 -1.57
CA PHE A 45 -2.93 8.97 -2.42
C PHE A 45 -4.43 8.95 -2.10
N PRO A 46 -5.28 8.78 -3.12
CA PRO A 46 -6.71 8.65 -2.90
C PRO A 46 -7.03 7.35 -2.15
N MET A 47 -8.08 7.41 -1.33
CA MET A 47 -8.66 6.24 -0.68
C MET A 47 -9.11 5.20 -1.73
N PRO A 48 -8.68 3.92 -1.63
CA PRO A 48 -8.95 2.91 -2.66
C PRO A 48 -10.44 2.57 -2.85
N ASN A 49 -11.28 2.86 -1.86
CA ASN A 49 -12.71 2.61 -1.89
C ASN A 49 -13.52 3.74 -2.57
N ASP A 50 -12.89 4.86 -2.91
CA ASP A 50 -13.51 5.97 -3.64
C ASP A 50 -13.05 5.95 -5.10
N THR A 51 -13.75 5.16 -5.93
CA THR A 51 -13.48 5.03 -7.36
C THR A 51 -13.49 6.37 -8.09
N ALA A 52 -14.33 7.33 -7.68
CA ALA A 52 -14.42 8.62 -8.34
C ALA A 52 -13.16 9.46 -8.09
N THR A 53 -12.68 9.48 -6.85
CA THR A 53 -11.45 10.20 -6.48
C THR A 53 -10.21 9.52 -7.06
N VAL A 54 -10.17 8.18 -7.07
CA VAL A 54 -9.12 7.39 -7.74
C VAL A 54 -9.02 7.77 -9.23
N ASN A 55 -10.14 7.76 -9.96
CA ASN A 55 -10.14 8.07 -11.38
C ASN A 55 -9.73 9.52 -11.66
N LYS A 56 -10.16 10.48 -10.82
CA LYS A 56 -9.70 11.87 -10.91
C LYS A 56 -8.18 11.99 -10.73
N HIS A 57 -7.63 11.27 -9.76
CA HIS A 57 -6.19 11.29 -9.49
C HIS A 57 -5.40 10.72 -10.67
N ILE A 58 -5.76 9.53 -11.16
CA ILE A 58 -5.10 8.90 -12.32
C ILE A 58 -5.20 9.80 -13.56
N ALA A 59 -6.38 10.37 -13.83
CA ALA A 59 -6.58 11.24 -14.98
C ALA A 59 -5.69 12.49 -14.89
N ALA A 60 -5.61 13.12 -13.72
CA ALA A 60 -4.78 14.30 -13.47
C ALA A 60 -3.28 14.00 -13.65
N GLU A 61 -2.77 12.88 -13.12
CA GLU A 61 -1.37 12.47 -13.25
C GLU A 61 -0.96 12.20 -14.70
N ASN A 62 -1.91 11.74 -15.53
CA ASN A 62 -1.68 11.43 -16.94
C ASN A 62 -2.05 12.58 -17.88
N GLY A 63 -2.50 13.72 -17.36
CA GLY A 63 -2.88 14.89 -18.16
C GLY A 63 -4.09 14.66 -19.07
N ILE A 64 -5.01 13.76 -18.69
CA ILE A 64 -6.21 13.41 -19.46
C ILE A 64 -7.49 13.73 -18.69
N SER A 65 -8.64 13.72 -19.36
CA SER A 65 -9.93 13.80 -18.68
C SER A 65 -10.31 12.45 -18.05
N VAL A 66 -11.18 12.49 -17.04
CA VAL A 66 -11.74 11.25 -16.45
C VAL A 66 -12.49 10.43 -17.50
N GLU A 67 -13.19 11.08 -18.42
CA GLU A 67 -13.89 10.41 -19.52
C GLU A 67 -12.90 9.71 -20.48
N ALA A 68 -11.78 10.35 -20.81
CA ALA A 68 -10.74 9.74 -21.63
C ALA A 68 -10.07 8.56 -20.92
N LEU A 69 -9.86 8.65 -19.59
CA LEU A 69 -9.37 7.55 -18.78
C LEU A 69 -10.33 6.35 -18.79
N LEU A 70 -11.63 6.58 -18.57
CA LEU A 70 -12.64 5.52 -18.51
C LEU A 70 -12.82 4.79 -19.85
N ASN A 71 -12.61 5.49 -20.96
CA ASN A 71 -12.65 4.92 -22.30
C ASN A 71 -11.29 4.38 -22.78
N SER A 72 -10.24 4.46 -21.95
CA SER A 72 -8.89 4.02 -22.32
C SER A 72 -8.77 2.49 -22.29
N PRO A 73 -8.15 1.86 -23.30
CA PRO A 73 -7.81 0.44 -23.23
C PRO A 73 -6.82 0.11 -22.10
N ASN A 74 -6.13 1.12 -21.56
CA ASN A 74 -5.13 0.97 -20.51
C ASN A 74 -5.70 1.22 -19.10
N TYR A 75 -7.01 1.42 -18.94
CA TYR A 75 -7.61 1.77 -17.66
C TYR A 75 -7.20 0.82 -16.51
N SER A 76 -7.30 -0.50 -16.74
CA SER A 76 -6.94 -1.51 -15.75
C SER A 76 -5.47 -1.47 -15.34
N ILE A 77 -4.58 -1.18 -16.30
CA ILE A 77 -3.14 -1.04 -16.08
C ILE A 77 -2.88 0.18 -15.19
N LEU A 78 -3.47 1.33 -15.50
CA LEU A 78 -3.28 2.56 -14.74
C LEU A 78 -3.80 2.44 -13.29
N VAL A 79 -4.93 1.75 -13.10
CA VAL A 79 -5.45 1.45 -11.76
C VAL A 79 -4.51 0.50 -11.00
N SER A 80 -3.96 -0.52 -11.66
CA SER A 80 -2.98 -1.43 -11.07
C SER A 80 -1.69 -0.70 -10.68
N ASP A 81 -1.21 0.20 -11.52
CA ASP A 81 0.01 0.98 -11.26
C ASP A 81 -0.17 1.97 -10.12
N LEU A 82 -1.33 2.61 -9.98
CA LEU A 82 -1.65 3.40 -8.79
C LEU A 82 -1.61 2.53 -7.52
N LYS A 83 -2.29 1.37 -7.55
CA LYS A 83 -2.31 0.43 -6.42
C LYS A 83 -0.90 0.00 -6.01
N LYS A 84 -0.03 -0.33 -6.97
CA LYS A 84 1.39 -0.67 -6.71
C LYS A 84 2.14 0.49 -6.06
N ARG A 85 1.95 1.72 -6.56
CA ARG A 85 2.59 2.91 -5.98
C ARG A 85 2.14 3.17 -4.54
N ILE A 86 0.86 3.00 -4.23
CA ILE A 86 0.35 3.09 -2.86
C ILE A 86 1.08 2.07 -1.98
N VAL A 87 1.13 0.80 -2.39
CA VAL A 87 1.82 -0.26 -1.63
C VAL A 87 3.28 0.07 -1.40
N LEU A 88 4.03 0.44 -2.44
CA LEU A 88 5.46 0.75 -2.34
C LEU A 88 5.71 1.99 -1.45
N ALA A 89 4.86 3.01 -1.56
CA ALA A 89 4.94 4.17 -0.67
C ALA A 89 4.67 3.78 0.78
N THR A 90 3.68 2.93 1.04
CA THR A 90 3.41 2.40 2.38
C THR A 90 4.60 1.62 2.91
N ILE A 91 5.21 0.72 2.12
CA ILE A 91 6.42 -0.01 2.51
C ILE A 91 7.54 0.95 2.90
N GLN A 92 7.83 1.96 2.07
CA GLN A 92 8.86 2.94 2.38
C GLN A 92 8.56 3.69 3.69
N LYS A 93 7.30 4.10 3.91
CA LYS A 93 6.90 4.76 5.16
C LYS A 93 7.02 3.86 6.39
N LEU A 94 6.69 2.58 6.25
CA LEU A 94 6.88 1.61 7.33
C LEU A 94 8.37 1.43 7.65
N ARG A 95 9.23 1.37 6.62
CA ARG A 95 10.69 1.30 6.82
C ARG A 95 11.22 2.51 7.57
N ASP A 96 10.76 3.70 7.20
CA ASP A 96 11.22 4.95 7.81
C ASP A 96 10.71 5.12 9.25
N GLU A 97 9.41 4.88 9.49
CA GLU A 97 8.78 5.12 10.80
C GLU A 97 9.15 4.08 11.86
N PHE A 98 9.38 2.84 11.41
CA PHE A 98 9.69 1.70 12.26
C PHE A 98 11.14 1.22 12.09
N GLU A 99 12.01 1.95 11.39
CA GLU A 99 13.42 1.56 11.17
C GLU A 99 13.56 0.08 10.76
N LEU A 100 12.74 -0.33 9.79
CA LEU A 100 12.67 -1.71 9.31
C LEU A 100 13.49 -1.88 8.03
N ASP A 101 14.02 -3.07 7.83
CA ASP A 101 14.46 -3.46 6.50
C ASP A 101 13.26 -3.67 5.56
N ASP A 102 13.54 -3.85 4.27
CA ASP A 102 12.48 -3.99 3.27
C ASP A 102 11.59 -5.21 3.55
N LYS A 103 12.19 -6.35 3.90
CA LYS A 103 11.47 -7.60 4.14
C LYS A 103 10.58 -7.51 5.38
N GLU A 104 11.07 -6.90 6.44
CA GLU A 104 10.31 -6.63 7.68
C GLU A 104 9.12 -5.71 7.43
N ALA A 105 9.27 -4.66 6.61
CA ALA A 105 8.16 -3.78 6.25
C ALA A 105 7.07 -4.48 5.42
N TRP A 106 7.45 -5.37 4.49
CA TRP A 106 6.50 -6.23 3.78
C TRP A 106 5.77 -7.19 4.71
N ALA A 107 6.50 -7.80 5.64
CA ALA A 107 5.94 -8.65 6.68
C ALA A 107 4.94 -7.90 7.57
N LEU A 108 5.25 -6.64 7.92
CA LEU A 108 4.38 -5.78 8.71
C LEU A 108 3.08 -5.46 7.97
N LEU A 109 3.17 -5.02 6.72
CA LEU A 109 2.01 -4.67 5.90
C LEU A 109 1.02 -5.84 5.79
N LEU A 110 1.53 -7.05 5.55
CA LEU A 110 0.70 -8.26 5.43
C LEU A 110 0.12 -8.73 6.77
N THR A 111 0.74 -8.38 7.90
CA THR A 111 0.20 -8.68 9.23
C THR A 111 -1.06 -7.89 9.49
N ILE A 112 -1.03 -6.60 9.18
CA ILE A 112 -2.14 -5.66 9.41
C ILE A 112 -3.30 -5.99 8.47
N SER A 113 -3.01 -6.30 7.20
CA SER A 113 -4.06 -6.63 6.22
C SER A 113 -4.83 -7.92 6.56
N LYS A 114 -4.17 -8.92 7.16
CA LYS A 114 -4.81 -10.17 7.62
C LYS A 114 -5.59 -10.02 8.92
N GLN A 115 -5.37 -8.97 9.70
CA GLN A 115 -6.11 -8.70 10.95
C GLN A 115 -7.37 -7.83 10.72
N LEU A 116 -7.46 -7.16 9.57
CA LEU A 116 -8.58 -6.27 9.20
C LEU A 116 -9.58 -6.90 8.21
N GLY A 117 -9.34 -8.15 7.78
CA GLY A 117 -10.26 -8.95 6.97
C GLY A 117 -10.87 -10.08 7.79
#